data_AF-A0A8H2PKT0-F1
#
_entry.id   AF-A0A8H2PKT0-F1
#
_cell.length_a   1.000
_cell.length_b   1.000
_cell.length_c   1.000
_cell.angle_alpha   90.00
_cell.angle_beta   90.00
_cell.angle_gamma   90.00
#
_symmetry.space_group_name_H-M   'P 1'
#
loop_
_entity.id
_entity.type
_entity.pdbx_description
1 polymer ?
#
loop_
_entity_poly.entity_id
_entity_poly.type
_entity_poly.pdbx_seq_one_letter_code
_entity_poly.pdbx_strand_id
1 'polypeptide(L)'
;MIISGAISYYFTSTTKDTELPPMTVQEKKARFKSLIIPAVDTVYADLMKQYSDIKSTLAAGKTNKSIEKLKVEYKATTDEELLMALKPHPKSIAIAQAAMESSWATSRFFKKAYNIFGVWSFDEDEPRIAALQKRGDKTIWVKKYSSIEASVYDYYRTLARSHAFDDFRKAKMKTNDPFVLVTKLDRYSEKGSLYGEELTAIIKFNKFDQYDAKTTAN
;
A
#
# COMPACT_ATOMS: atom_id res chain seq x y z
N MET A 1 -8.99 4.53 11.33
CA MET A 1 -8.04 5.24 10.44
C MET A 1 -8.49 4.98 9.02
N ILE A 2 -9.23 5.92 8.44
CA ILE A 2 -9.62 5.86 7.03
C ILE A 2 -8.41 6.35 6.25
N ILE A 3 -7.84 5.52 5.37
CA ILE A 3 -6.64 5.87 4.61
C ILE A 3 -7.01 6.71 3.37
N SER A 4 -8.20 6.49 2.79
CA SER A 4 -8.59 7.08 1.49
C SER A 4 -9.85 7.97 1.52
N GLY A 5 -10.30 8.40 2.71
CA GLY A 5 -11.65 8.93 2.92
C GLY A 5 -12.06 10.10 2.02
N ALA A 6 -11.14 10.98 1.66
CA ALA A 6 -11.52 12.16 0.87
C ALA A 6 -10.50 12.53 -0.19
N ILE A 7 -9.69 11.58 -0.69
CA ILE A 7 -8.64 11.97 -1.63
C ILE A 7 -9.25 12.36 -2.99
N SER A 8 -10.32 11.66 -3.43
CA SER A 8 -11.02 11.90 -4.70
C SER A 8 -11.43 13.36 -4.96
N TYR A 9 -11.78 14.12 -3.90
CA TYR A 9 -12.28 15.50 -4.04
C TYR A 9 -11.19 16.55 -4.23
N TYR A 10 -9.92 16.27 -3.88
CA TYR A 10 -8.85 17.26 -3.88
C TYR A 10 -7.97 17.25 -5.15
N PHE A 11 -8.34 16.45 -6.16
CA PHE A 11 -7.46 16.05 -7.27
C PHE A 11 -7.57 16.87 -8.57
N THR A 12 -8.44 17.87 -8.67
CA THR A 12 -8.53 18.67 -9.90
C THR A 12 -7.41 19.72 -9.95
N SER A 13 -6.49 19.49 -10.89
CA SER A 13 -5.41 20.39 -11.27
C SER A 13 -5.96 21.54 -12.10
N THR A 14 -5.84 22.77 -11.60
CA THR A 14 -5.66 23.96 -12.44
C THR A 14 -4.53 24.81 -11.85
N THR A 15 -3.30 24.61 -12.33
CA THR A 15 -2.33 25.64 -12.75
C THR A 15 -0.85 25.21 -12.61
N LYS A 16 -0.08 25.54 -13.67
CA LYS A 16 1.38 25.83 -13.72
C LYS A 16 2.40 24.75 -13.31
N ASP A 17 2.07 23.47 -13.33
CA ASP A 17 3.09 22.43 -13.56
C ASP A 17 3.10 22.13 -15.07
N THR A 18 4.27 22.06 -15.72
CA THR A 18 4.38 21.69 -17.14
C THR A 18 3.65 20.37 -17.38
N GLU A 19 2.50 20.44 -18.06
CA GLU A 19 1.73 19.24 -18.40
C GLU A 19 2.58 18.39 -19.34
N LEU A 20 2.84 17.14 -18.93
CA LEU A 20 3.36 16.13 -19.84
C LEU A 20 2.36 15.96 -20.99
N PRO A 21 2.82 15.63 -22.21
CA PRO A 21 1.93 15.40 -23.32
C PRO A 21 0.83 14.39 -22.94
N PRO A 22 -0.39 14.59 -23.47
CA PRO A 22 -1.52 13.73 -23.12
C PRO A 22 -1.21 12.28 -23.49
N MET A 23 -1.20 11.39 -22.50
CA MET A 23 -1.06 9.95 -22.70
C MET A 23 -2.43 9.29 -22.87
N THR A 24 -2.52 8.34 -23.79
CA THR A 24 -3.63 7.39 -23.89
C THR A 24 -3.78 6.56 -22.61
N VAL A 25 -4.94 5.94 -22.42
CA VAL A 25 -5.16 5.02 -21.29
C VAL A 25 -4.17 3.85 -21.33
N GLN A 26 -3.84 3.34 -22.52
CA GLN A 26 -2.90 2.22 -22.67
C GLN A 26 -1.49 2.64 -22.24
N GLU A 27 -1.00 3.80 -22.67
CA GLU A 27 0.31 4.33 -22.28
C GLU A 27 0.41 4.58 -20.78
N LYS A 28 -0.65 5.17 -20.18
CA LYS A 28 -0.72 5.35 -18.71
C LYS A 28 -0.57 4.03 -17.97
N LYS A 29 -1.31 3.00 -18.41
CA LYS A 29 -1.25 1.65 -17.81
C LYS A 29 0.10 0.97 -18.03
N ALA A 30 0.72 1.12 -19.21
CA ALA A 30 2.03 0.56 -19.50
C ALA A 30 3.12 1.21 -18.62
N ARG A 31 3.13 2.55 -18.54
CA ARG A 31 4.05 3.30 -17.67
C ARG A 31 3.83 2.95 -16.20
N PHE A 32 2.58 2.89 -15.74
CA PHE A 32 2.24 2.44 -14.39
C PHE A 32 2.85 1.07 -14.09
N LYS A 33 2.64 0.09 -14.97
CA LYS A 33 3.20 -1.27 -14.80
C LYS A 33 4.73 -1.25 -14.70
N SER A 34 5.41 -0.48 -15.56
CA SER A 34 6.88 -0.39 -15.56
C SER A 34 7.47 0.23 -14.29
N LEU A 35 6.71 1.08 -13.59
CA LEU A 35 7.17 1.77 -12.38
C LEU A 35 6.77 1.03 -11.10
N ILE A 36 5.53 0.54 -11.03
CA ILE A 36 4.93 0.05 -9.79
C ILE A 36 5.21 -1.43 -9.56
N ILE A 37 5.19 -2.26 -10.61
CA ILE A 37 5.37 -3.71 -10.43
C ILE A 37 6.75 -4.04 -9.86
N PRO A 38 7.88 -3.52 -10.41
CA PRO A 38 9.20 -3.81 -9.85
C PRO A 38 9.36 -3.34 -8.40
N ALA A 39 8.79 -2.18 -8.06
CA ALA A 39 8.83 -1.66 -6.69
C ALA A 39 8.02 -2.53 -5.72
N VAL A 40 6.83 -2.98 -6.14
CA VAL A 40 6.01 -3.92 -5.35
C VAL A 40 6.69 -5.27 -5.21
N ASP A 41 7.29 -5.80 -6.29
CA ASP A 41 8.02 -7.07 -6.26
C ASP A 41 9.19 -7.02 -5.28
N THR A 42 9.99 -5.96 -5.33
CA THR A 42 11.14 -5.75 -4.44
C THR A 42 10.72 -5.70 -2.97
N VAL A 43 9.77 -4.82 -2.64
CA VAL A 43 9.30 -4.68 -1.25
C VAL A 43 8.61 -5.95 -0.75
N TYR A 44 7.82 -6.61 -1.60
CA TYR A 44 7.16 -7.86 -1.23
C TYR A 44 8.18 -8.96 -0.93
N ALA A 45 9.23 -9.10 -1.74
CA ALA A 45 10.29 -10.08 -1.51
C ALA A 45 11.00 -9.84 -0.17
N ASP A 46 11.36 -8.60 0.13
CA ASP A 46 12.00 -8.22 1.39
C ASP A 46 11.11 -8.53 2.60
N LEU A 47 9.82 -8.17 2.54
CA LEU A 47 8.85 -8.44 3.60
C LEU A 47 8.58 -9.94 3.77
N MET A 48 8.47 -10.70 2.67
CA MET A 48 8.30 -12.15 2.72
C MET A 48 9.53 -12.85 3.30
N LYS A 49 10.73 -12.38 2.97
CA LYS A 49 11.97 -12.89 3.54
C LYS A 49 12.00 -12.64 5.05
N GLN A 50 11.74 -11.41 5.48
CA GLN A 50 11.67 -11.08 6.91
C GLN A 50 10.63 -11.94 7.64
N TYR A 51 9.43 -12.07 7.09
CA TYR A 51 8.38 -12.92 7.65
C TYR A 51 8.85 -14.38 7.81
N SER A 52 9.52 -14.94 6.79
CA SER A 52 9.95 -16.34 6.78
C SER A 52 11.08 -16.60 7.78
N ASP A 53 12.07 -15.69 7.85
CA ASP A 53 13.19 -15.76 8.79
C ASP A 53 12.69 -15.70 10.25
N ILE A 54 11.76 -14.78 10.55
CA ILE A 54 11.17 -14.64 11.88
C ILE A 54 10.30 -15.83 12.23
N LYS A 55 9.46 -16.32 11.29
CA LYS A 55 8.65 -17.52 11.49
C LYS A 55 9.50 -18.75 11.83
N SER A 56 10.60 -18.96 11.11
CA SER A 56 11.52 -20.07 11.38
C SER A 56 12.19 -19.94 12.75
N THR A 57 12.62 -18.72 13.11
CA THR A 57 13.24 -18.44 14.41
C THR A 57 12.28 -18.76 15.57
N LEU A 58 11.04 -18.29 15.48
CA LEU A 58 10.02 -18.51 16.50
C LEU A 58 9.60 -20.00 16.58
N ALA A 59 9.49 -20.68 15.45
CA ALA A 59 9.20 -22.13 15.41
C ALA A 59 10.29 -22.98 16.08
N ALA A 60 11.54 -22.49 16.12
CA ALA A 60 12.64 -23.11 16.86
C ALA A 60 12.64 -22.76 18.37
N GLY A 61 11.62 -22.07 18.87
CA GLY A 61 11.53 -21.61 20.27
C GLY A 61 12.54 -20.52 20.62
N LYS A 62 13.12 -19.84 19.62
CA LYS A 62 14.11 -18.78 19.81
C LYS A 62 13.45 -17.41 19.73
N THR A 63 13.89 -16.50 20.57
CA THR A 63 13.62 -15.05 20.45
C THR A 63 14.92 -14.27 20.50
N ASN A 64 14.91 -13.03 20.02
CA ASN A 64 16.03 -12.12 20.11
C ASN A 64 15.56 -10.67 20.22
N LYS A 65 16.50 -9.75 20.51
CA LYS A 65 16.20 -8.32 20.68
C LYS A 65 15.54 -7.69 19.44
N SER A 66 15.80 -8.20 18.24
CA SER A 66 15.18 -7.70 17.01
C SER A 66 13.72 -8.10 16.90
N ILE A 67 13.36 -9.34 17.29
CA ILE A 67 11.96 -9.80 17.37
C ILE A 67 11.18 -8.95 18.37
N GLU A 68 11.73 -8.70 19.56
CA GLU A 68 11.06 -7.87 20.58
C GLU A 68 10.87 -6.42 20.11
N LYS A 69 11.85 -5.85 19.39
CA LYS A 69 11.67 -4.54 18.74
C LYS A 69 10.55 -4.55 17.70
N LEU A 70 10.45 -5.62 16.90
CA LEU A 70 9.38 -5.76 15.91
C LEU A 70 8.01 -5.89 16.59
N LYS A 71 7.89 -6.60 17.72
CA LYS A 71 6.63 -6.63 18.49
C LYS A 71 6.18 -5.23 18.90
N VAL A 72 7.10 -4.44 19.46
CA VAL A 72 6.83 -3.03 19.81
C VAL A 72 6.46 -2.21 18.57
N GLU A 73 7.19 -2.36 17.47
CA GLU A 73 6.90 -1.65 16.23
C GLU A 73 5.51 -2.00 15.68
N TYR A 74 5.18 -3.28 15.57
CA TYR A 74 3.93 -3.73 14.99
C TYR A 74 2.76 -3.78 15.98
N LYS A 75 2.98 -3.34 17.23
CA LYS A 75 2.00 -3.39 18.33
C LYS A 75 1.46 -4.80 18.56
N ALA A 76 2.32 -5.80 18.41
CA ALA A 76 2.00 -7.20 18.65
C ALA A 76 2.36 -7.59 20.09
N THR A 77 1.45 -8.29 20.76
CA THR A 77 1.65 -8.82 22.12
C THR A 77 2.09 -10.27 22.12
N THR A 78 1.76 -11.04 21.07
CA THR A 78 2.17 -12.43 20.90
C THR A 78 2.98 -12.65 19.62
N ASP A 79 3.64 -13.80 19.55
CA ASP A 79 4.38 -14.25 18.36
C ASP A 79 3.44 -14.43 17.16
N GLU A 80 2.23 -14.94 17.38
CA GLU A 80 1.20 -15.09 16.35
C GLU A 80 0.74 -13.73 15.81
N GLU A 81 0.53 -12.75 16.69
CA GLU A 81 0.18 -11.38 16.30
C GLU A 81 1.28 -10.74 15.46
N LEU A 82 2.54 -10.95 15.84
CA LEU A 82 3.68 -10.48 15.07
C LEU A 82 3.72 -11.12 13.68
N LEU A 83 3.54 -12.43 13.59
CA LEU A 83 3.52 -13.15 12.31
C LEU A 83 2.35 -12.70 11.42
N MET A 84 1.18 -12.45 12.00
CA MET A 84 0.04 -11.86 11.30
C MET A 84 0.34 -10.45 10.78
N ALA A 85 1.07 -9.63 11.53
CA ALA A 85 1.51 -8.31 11.08
C ALA A 85 2.49 -8.42 9.90
N LEU A 86 3.54 -9.23 10.06
CA LEU A 86 4.67 -9.30 9.12
C LEU A 86 4.35 -9.95 7.77
N LYS A 87 3.48 -10.98 7.71
CA LYS A 87 3.20 -11.69 6.43
C LYS A 87 2.62 -10.72 5.39
N PRO A 88 3.29 -10.33 4.29
CA PRO A 88 2.68 -9.43 3.32
C PRO A 88 1.48 -10.09 2.62
N HIS A 89 0.49 -9.28 2.23
CA HIS A 89 -0.65 -9.72 1.43
C HIS A 89 -0.27 -9.85 -0.06
N PRO A 90 -1.05 -10.57 -0.90
CA PRO A 90 -0.77 -10.73 -2.33
C PRO A 90 -0.47 -9.40 -3.04
N LYS A 91 0.48 -9.44 -3.98
CA LYS A 91 0.98 -8.26 -4.70
C LYS A 91 -0.10 -7.62 -5.56
N SER A 92 -0.98 -8.43 -6.14
CA SER A 92 -2.12 -7.97 -6.95
C SER A 92 -2.97 -6.92 -6.25
N ILE A 93 -3.19 -7.07 -4.93
CA ILE A 93 -3.93 -6.10 -4.10
C ILE A 93 -3.16 -4.78 -4.02
N ALA A 94 -1.86 -4.81 -3.72
CA ALA A 94 -1.04 -3.59 -3.64
C ALA A 94 -0.97 -2.87 -4.98
N ILE A 95 -0.83 -3.60 -6.08
CA ILE A 95 -0.81 -3.06 -7.44
C ILE A 95 -2.16 -2.44 -7.80
N ALA A 96 -3.28 -3.10 -7.47
CA ALA A 96 -4.61 -2.57 -7.75
C ALA A 96 -4.91 -1.30 -6.94
N GLN A 97 -4.57 -1.29 -5.65
CA GLN A 97 -4.67 -0.09 -4.81
C GLN A 97 -3.77 1.01 -5.35
N ALA A 98 -2.52 0.73 -5.70
CA ALA A 98 -1.64 1.71 -6.31
C ALA A 98 -2.23 2.31 -7.60
N ALA A 99 -2.85 1.50 -8.46
CA ALA A 99 -3.49 1.98 -9.68
C ALA A 99 -4.66 2.94 -9.38
N MET A 100 -5.49 2.58 -8.42
CA MET A 100 -6.66 3.37 -8.02
C MET A 100 -6.26 4.67 -7.31
N GLU A 101 -5.41 4.58 -6.28
CA GLU A 101 -5.06 5.71 -5.41
C GLU A 101 -4.15 6.74 -6.11
N SER A 102 -3.28 6.29 -7.03
CA SER A 102 -2.35 7.19 -7.76
C SER A 102 -2.85 7.63 -9.14
N SER A 103 -4.07 7.25 -9.51
CA SER A 103 -4.60 7.42 -10.87
C SER A 103 -3.62 6.88 -11.92
N TRP A 104 -3.24 5.61 -11.81
CA TRP A 104 -2.26 4.94 -12.68
C TRP A 104 -0.91 5.66 -12.73
N ALA A 105 -0.36 6.06 -11.59
CA ALA A 105 0.93 6.76 -11.47
C ALA A 105 0.97 8.10 -12.24
N THR A 106 -0.18 8.78 -12.35
CA THR A 106 -0.29 10.09 -13.02
C THR A 106 -0.65 11.24 -12.07
N SER A 107 -1.06 10.96 -10.83
CA SER A 107 -1.38 11.99 -9.85
C SER A 107 -0.18 12.91 -9.56
N ARG A 108 -0.46 14.17 -9.19
CA ARG A 108 0.57 15.14 -8.80
C ARG A 108 1.42 14.61 -7.63
N PHE A 109 0.79 14.01 -6.63
CA PHE A 109 1.48 13.48 -5.46
C PHE A 109 2.41 12.33 -5.80
N PHE A 110 2.01 11.44 -6.71
CA PHE A 110 2.94 10.43 -7.23
C PHE A 110 4.13 11.09 -7.94
N LYS A 111 3.87 12.03 -8.86
CA LYS A 111 4.93 12.67 -9.66
C LYS A 111 5.91 13.52 -8.84
N LYS A 112 5.44 14.24 -7.82
CA LYS A 112 6.23 15.21 -7.06
C LYS A 112 6.76 14.67 -5.72
N ALA A 113 6.13 13.62 -5.20
CA ALA A 113 6.39 13.13 -3.84
C ALA A 113 6.48 11.60 -3.74
N TYR A 114 6.38 10.87 -4.86
CA TYR A 114 6.29 9.40 -4.88
C TYR A 114 5.22 8.83 -3.95
N ASN A 115 4.22 9.63 -3.57
CA ASN A 115 3.18 9.22 -2.65
C ASN A 115 2.03 8.57 -3.43
N ILE A 116 2.08 7.24 -3.50
CA ILE A 116 1.17 6.42 -4.30
C ILE A 116 -0.22 6.35 -3.64
N PHE A 117 -0.24 6.24 -2.32
CA PHE A 117 -1.44 5.93 -1.52
C PHE A 117 -2.03 7.17 -0.82
N GLY A 118 -1.56 8.37 -1.19
CA GLY A 118 -2.03 9.64 -0.66
C GLY A 118 -1.87 9.78 0.87
N VAL A 119 -0.79 9.25 1.43
CA VAL A 119 -0.51 9.25 2.87
C VAL A 119 -0.34 10.69 3.38
N TRP A 120 -1.15 11.07 4.37
CA TRP A 120 -1.06 12.38 5.00
C TRP A 120 0.18 12.47 5.89
N SER A 121 0.75 13.66 5.95
CA SER A 121 1.86 13.99 6.83
C SER A 121 1.35 14.89 7.94
N PHE A 122 1.54 14.46 9.20
CA PHE A 122 1.23 15.24 10.39
C PHE A 122 2.49 15.70 11.13
N ASP A 123 3.64 15.16 10.73
CA ASP A 123 4.95 15.54 11.24
C ASP A 123 5.49 16.69 10.38
N GLU A 124 6.01 17.73 11.01
CA GLU A 124 6.59 18.88 10.31
C GLU A 124 8.04 18.68 9.92
N ASP A 125 8.71 17.74 10.58
CA ASP A 125 10.12 17.43 10.39
C ASP A 125 10.34 16.38 9.28
N GLU A 126 9.27 15.72 8.81
CA GLU A 126 9.36 14.79 7.68
C GLU A 126 9.18 15.50 6.32
N PRO A 127 9.83 15.02 5.25
CA PRO A 127 9.59 15.55 3.91
C PRO A 127 8.11 15.46 3.52
N ARG A 128 7.51 16.59 3.15
CA ARG A 128 6.09 16.70 2.80
C ARG A 128 5.84 17.77 1.73
N ILE A 129 4.72 17.65 1.02
CA ILE A 129 4.25 18.67 0.07
C ILE A 129 2.81 19.04 0.37
N ALA A 130 2.44 20.29 0.12
CA ALA A 130 1.06 20.74 0.31
C ALA A 130 0.14 20.18 -0.78
N ALA A 131 -1.07 19.80 -0.37
CA ALA A 131 -2.20 19.65 -1.27
C ALA A 131 -2.57 21.02 -1.86
N LEU A 132 -3.09 21.01 -3.10
CA LEU A 132 -3.52 22.24 -3.77
C LEU A 132 -4.79 22.81 -3.15
N GLN A 133 -5.61 21.95 -2.56
CA GLN A 133 -6.85 22.33 -1.91
C GLN A 133 -6.72 22.21 -0.38
N LYS A 134 -7.38 23.12 0.32
CA LYS A 134 -7.49 23.11 1.78
C LYS A 134 -8.73 22.32 2.21
N ARG A 135 -8.72 21.82 3.45
CA ARG A 135 -9.93 21.32 4.11
C ARG A 135 -10.41 22.36 5.11
N GLY A 136 -11.42 23.14 4.70
CA GLY A 136 -11.72 24.41 5.37
C GLY A 136 -10.51 25.34 5.27
N ASP A 137 -10.03 25.83 6.40
CA ASP A 137 -8.86 26.74 6.44
C ASP A 137 -7.51 26.02 6.55
N LYS A 138 -7.51 24.69 6.75
CA LYS A 138 -6.29 23.91 7.00
C LYS A 138 -5.68 23.40 5.71
N THR A 139 -4.38 23.66 5.53
CA THR A 139 -3.56 23.03 4.50
C THR A 139 -3.40 21.54 4.82
N ILE A 140 -3.74 20.67 3.87
CA ILE A 140 -3.42 19.25 3.97
C ILE A 140 -1.99 19.05 3.48
N TRP A 141 -1.17 18.40 4.29
CA TRP A 141 0.17 17.97 3.91
C TRP A 141 0.16 16.48 3.58
N VAL A 142 0.84 16.12 2.51
CA VAL A 142 1.05 14.72 2.15
C VAL A 142 2.53 14.40 2.22
N LYS A 143 2.84 13.20 2.70
CA LYS A 143 4.21 12.72 2.87
C LYS A 143 4.93 12.66 1.52
N LYS A 144 6.22 12.97 1.52
CA LYS A 144 7.12 12.83 0.38
C LYS A 144 8.10 11.71 0.66
N TYR A 145 8.11 10.73 -0.24
CA TYR A 145 9.01 9.58 -0.17
C TYR A 145 10.24 9.81 -1.03
N SER A 146 11.33 9.14 -0.66
CA SER A 146 12.57 9.13 -1.43
C SER A 146 12.46 8.29 -2.70
N SER A 147 11.60 7.26 -2.72
CA SER A 147 11.38 6.37 -3.86
C SER A 147 9.97 5.77 -3.86
N ILE A 148 9.64 5.05 -4.94
CA ILE A 148 8.37 4.30 -5.07
C ILE A 148 8.33 3.16 -4.05
N GLU A 149 9.44 2.44 -3.88
CA GLU A 149 9.62 1.36 -2.90
C GLU A 149 9.38 1.86 -1.48
N ALA A 150 9.88 3.05 -1.12
CA ALA A 150 9.65 3.64 0.19
C ALA A 150 8.15 3.90 0.44
N SER A 151 7.41 4.36 -0.57
CA SER A 151 5.95 4.53 -0.47
C SER A 151 5.21 3.20 -0.38
N VAL A 152 5.66 2.16 -1.09
CA VAL A 152 5.07 0.81 -1.04
C VAL A 152 5.33 0.15 0.32
N TYR A 153 6.54 0.30 0.86
CA TYR A 153 6.91 -0.20 2.18
C TYR A 153 6.06 0.43 3.28
N ASP A 154 5.91 1.76 3.29
CA ASP A 154 5.10 2.46 4.30
C ASP A 154 3.62 2.06 4.19
N TYR A 155 3.12 1.80 2.98
CA TYR A 155 1.78 1.26 2.76
C TYR A 155 1.58 -0.13 3.41
N TYR A 156 2.47 -1.08 3.14
CA TYR A 156 2.40 -2.42 3.75
C TYR A 156 2.49 -2.32 5.28
N ARG A 157 3.41 -1.48 5.78
CA ARG A 157 3.59 -1.22 7.20
C ARG A 157 2.34 -0.62 7.86
N THR A 158 1.66 0.28 7.16
CA THR A 158 0.41 0.90 7.64
C THR A 158 -0.70 -0.13 7.84
N LEU A 159 -0.89 -1.04 6.87
CA LEU A 159 -1.85 -2.16 6.98
C LEU A 159 -1.45 -3.15 8.08
N ALA A 160 -0.15 -3.36 8.27
CA ALA A 160 0.38 -4.25 9.30
C ALA A 160 0.15 -3.73 10.73
N ARG A 161 0.13 -2.41 10.94
CA ARG A 161 0.06 -1.76 12.27
C ARG A 161 -1.33 -1.32 12.71
N SER A 162 -2.24 -1.08 11.78
CA SER A 162 -3.54 -0.46 12.10
C SER A 162 -4.57 -1.50 12.55
N HIS A 163 -5.21 -1.26 13.70
CA HIS A 163 -6.30 -2.09 14.23
C HIS A 163 -7.51 -2.21 13.28
N ALA A 164 -7.66 -1.26 12.35
CA ALA A 164 -8.73 -1.30 11.36
C ALA A 164 -8.64 -2.53 10.44
N PHE A 165 -7.45 -3.13 10.31
CA PHE A 165 -7.18 -4.24 9.38
C PHE A 165 -6.93 -5.58 10.10
N ASP A 166 -7.35 -5.73 11.36
CA ASP A 166 -7.17 -6.97 12.11
C ASP A 166 -7.77 -8.18 11.38
N ASP A 167 -8.99 -8.04 10.85
CA ASP A 167 -9.67 -9.12 10.12
C ASP A 167 -8.99 -9.43 8.77
N PHE A 168 -8.49 -8.40 8.08
CA PHE A 168 -7.66 -8.59 6.90
C PHE A 168 -6.37 -9.36 7.24
N ARG A 169 -5.72 -9.04 8.37
CA ARG A 169 -4.50 -9.73 8.80
C ARG A 169 -4.75 -11.18 9.19
N LYS A 170 -5.85 -11.46 9.85
CA LYS A 170 -6.29 -12.84 10.14
C LYS A 170 -6.63 -13.60 8.86
N ALA A 171 -7.29 -12.96 7.90
CA ALA A 171 -7.69 -13.59 6.63
C ALA A 171 -6.48 -13.98 5.77
N LYS A 172 -5.47 -13.10 5.62
CA LYS A 172 -4.25 -13.41 4.85
C LYS A 172 -3.42 -14.55 5.43
N MET A 173 -3.64 -14.96 6.68
CA MET A 173 -3.03 -16.18 7.23
C MET A 173 -3.70 -17.46 6.74
N LYS A 174 -4.99 -17.40 6.39
CA LYS A 174 -5.80 -18.55 5.99
C LYS A 174 -5.86 -18.75 4.47
N THR A 175 -5.75 -17.67 3.71
CA THR A 175 -5.79 -17.70 2.25
C THR A 175 -4.87 -16.64 1.64
N ASN A 176 -4.37 -16.92 0.44
CA ASN A 176 -3.68 -15.94 -0.40
C ASN A 176 -4.58 -15.50 -1.58
N ASP A 177 -5.86 -15.88 -1.61
CA ASP A 177 -6.80 -15.47 -2.66
C ASP A 177 -7.08 -13.96 -2.54
N PRO A 178 -6.64 -13.13 -3.51
CA PRO A 178 -6.85 -11.70 -3.43
C PRO A 178 -8.34 -11.31 -3.43
N PHE A 179 -9.21 -12.09 -4.08
CA PHE A 179 -10.64 -11.79 -4.17
C PHE A 179 -11.37 -11.99 -2.85
N VAL A 180 -10.88 -12.91 -2.01
CA VAL A 180 -11.37 -13.04 -0.62
C VAL A 180 -10.83 -11.91 0.24
N LEU A 181 -9.55 -11.57 0.10
CA LEU A 181 -8.89 -10.60 0.97
C LEU A 181 -9.38 -9.17 0.77
N VAL A 182 -9.68 -8.74 -0.46
CA VAL A 182 -10.20 -7.38 -0.71
C VAL A 182 -11.55 -7.11 -0.06
N THR A 183 -12.33 -8.15 0.27
CA THR A 183 -13.59 -8.00 1.04
C THR A 183 -13.37 -7.56 2.48
N LYS A 184 -12.13 -7.63 2.98
CA LYS A 184 -11.73 -7.21 4.35
C LYS A 184 -11.06 -5.83 4.38
N LEU A 185 -11.17 -5.06 3.29
CA LEU A 185 -10.62 -3.70 3.16
C LEU A 185 -11.71 -2.62 3.21
N ASP A 186 -12.90 -2.95 3.73
CA ASP A 186 -14.03 -2.02 3.89
C ASP A 186 -13.65 -0.75 4.68
N ARG A 187 -12.76 -0.88 5.68
CA ARG A 187 -12.27 0.26 6.47
C ARG A 187 -11.16 1.08 5.81
N TYR A 188 -10.70 0.70 4.62
CA TYR A 188 -9.67 1.45 3.90
C TYR A 188 -10.24 2.76 3.31
N SER A 189 -11.51 2.75 2.94
CA SER A 189 -12.20 3.84 2.23
C SER A 189 -13.56 4.14 2.83
N GLU A 190 -14.01 5.40 2.68
CA GLU A 190 -15.39 5.80 2.98
C GLU A 190 -16.42 5.05 2.10
N LYS A 191 -15.97 4.45 0.99
CA LYS A 191 -16.79 3.60 0.13
C LYS A 191 -17.19 2.26 0.77
N GLY A 192 -16.60 1.87 1.91
CA GLY A 192 -16.93 0.60 2.56
C GLY A 192 -16.69 -0.61 1.64
N SER A 193 -17.68 -1.51 1.54
CA SER A 193 -17.59 -2.75 0.74
C SER A 193 -17.37 -2.50 -0.76
N LEU A 194 -17.90 -1.39 -1.31
CA LEU A 194 -17.73 -1.02 -2.72
C LEU A 194 -16.25 -0.88 -3.10
N TYR A 195 -15.39 -0.50 -2.14
CA TYR A 195 -13.95 -0.46 -2.33
C TYR A 195 -13.38 -1.82 -2.75
N GLY A 196 -13.82 -2.90 -2.07
CA GLY A 196 -13.37 -4.26 -2.39
C GLY A 196 -13.86 -4.75 -3.75
N GLU A 197 -15.05 -4.32 -4.17
CA GLU A 197 -15.62 -4.61 -5.49
C GLU A 197 -14.82 -3.91 -6.60
N GLU A 198 -14.50 -2.62 -6.43
CA GLU A 198 -13.66 -1.86 -7.36
C GLU A 198 -12.27 -2.50 -7.50
N LEU A 199 -11.65 -2.92 -6.38
CA LEU A 199 -10.38 -3.65 -6.40
C LEU A 199 -10.49 -4.98 -7.15
N THR A 200 -11.56 -5.74 -6.91
CA THR A 200 -11.80 -7.00 -7.62
C THR A 200 -11.88 -6.77 -9.14
N ALA A 201 -12.60 -5.73 -9.57
CA ALA A 201 -12.72 -5.38 -10.98
C ALA A 201 -11.37 -4.97 -11.59
N ILE A 202 -10.58 -4.15 -10.88
CA ILE A 202 -9.24 -3.72 -11.33
C ILE A 202 -8.31 -4.94 -11.46
N ILE A 203 -8.28 -5.83 -10.47
CA ILE A 203 -7.43 -7.02 -10.48
C ILE A 203 -7.79 -7.91 -11.68
N LYS A 204 -9.08 -8.23 -11.87
CA LYS A 204 -9.55 -9.10 -12.96
C LYS A 204 -9.29 -8.49 -14.34
N PHE A 205 -9.68 -7.25 -14.55
CA PHE A 205 -9.57 -6.60 -15.86
C PHE A 205 -8.11 -6.48 -16.32
N ASN A 206 -7.20 -6.17 -15.38
CA ASN A 206 -5.78 -5.96 -15.71
C ASN A 206 -4.93 -7.23 -15.50
N LYS A 207 -5.56 -8.33 -15.09
CA LYS A 207 -4.93 -9.62 -14.78
C LYS A 207 -3.79 -9.47 -13.78
N PHE A 208 -3.99 -8.73 -12.69
CA PHE A 208 -2.94 -8.48 -11.70
C PHE A 208 -2.67 -9.68 -10.78
N ASP A 209 -3.61 -10.59 -10.66
CA ASP A 209 -3.47 -11.88 -9.99
C ASP A 209 -2.32 -12.74 -10.56
N GLN A 210 -1.96 -12.57 -11.83
CA GLN A 210 -0.80 -13.25 -12.43
C GLN A 210 0.54 -12.91 -11.75
N TYR A 211 0.62 -11.79 -11.04
CA TYR A 211 1.83 -11.38 -10.31
C TYR A 211 1.97 -12.11 -8.97
N ASP A 212 0.88 -12.67 -8.43
CA ASP A 212 0.91 -13.38 -7.14
C ASP A 212 1.61 -14.74 -7.25
N ALA A 213 1.46 -15.43 -8.39
CA ALA A 213 2.03 -16.76 -8.63
C ALA A 213 3.53 -16.76 -8.93
N LYS A 214 4.11 -15.63 -9.34
CA LYS A 214 5.50 -15.55 -9.84
C LYS A 214 6.60 -15.60 -8.77
N THR A 215 6.29 -15.94 -7.52
CA THR A 215 7.31 -16.08 -6.46
C THR A 215 7.84 -17.52 -6.36
N THR A 216 8.09 -18.15 -7.50
CA THR A 216 8.94 -19.34 -7.63
C THR A 216 9.66 -19.28 -8.97
N ALA A 217 10.91 -18.80 -8.94
CA ALA A 217 11.89 -19.05 -10.00
C ALA A 217 13.29 -18.87 -9.41
N ASN A 218 13.87 -20.01 -9.05
CA ASN A 218 15.29 -20.35 -8.86
C ASN A 218 16.10 -19.62 -7.79
#